data_AF-A0A534NXM8-F1
#
_entry.id   AF-A0A534NXM8-F1
#
_cell.length_a   1.000
_cell.length_b   1.000
_cell.length_c   1.000
_cell.angle_alpha   90.00
_cell.angle_beta   90.00
_cell.angle_gamma   90.00
#
_symmetry.space_group_name_H-M   'P 1'
#
loop_
_entity.id
_entity.type
_entity.pdbx_description
1 polymer ?
#
loop_
_entity_poly.entity_id
_entity_poly.type
_entity_poly.pdbx_seq_one_letter_code
_entity_poly.pdbx_strand_id
1 'polypeptide(L)'
;MDATSPIAVAPWYWRLAVYLVRNRYRGGWRLLEITQRLGLLDKVVRIPVLGGSLDVPLHRECNEWWDESYVSSYEAPFVEALVTAAESLPRPIELIDCGADIGIFSVLVAARFPHFRRVTAFEPNAEA
;
A
#
# COMPACT_ATOMS: atom_id res chain seq x y z
N MET A 1 -3.36 5.90 19.60
CA MET A 1 -4.15 6.61 18.58
C MET A 1 -5.31 5.71 18.25
N ASP A 2 -6.56 6.21 18.32
CA ASP A 2 -7.74 5.38 18.03
C ASP A 2 -7.62 4.75 16.65
N ALA A 3 -7.80 3.43 16.58
CA ALA A 3 -7.85 2.69 15.34
C ALA A 3 -9.09 3.16 14.56
N THR A 4 -8.93 4.22 13.77
CA THR A 4 -9.97 4.69 12.86
C THR A 4 -10.30 3.54 11.91
N SER A 5 -11.55 3.09 11.95
CA SER A 5 -11.99 2.02 11.06
C SER A 5 -11.71 2.43 9.60
N PRO A 6 -11.07 1.57 8.80
CA PRO A 6 -10.72 1.90 7.43
C PRO A 6 -11.95 2.33 6.62
N ILE A 7 -11.84 3.42 5.88
CA ILE A 7 -12.89 3.90 4.99
C ILE A 7 -12.69 3.33 3.59
N ALA A 8 -13.77 2.86 2.96
CA ALA A 8 -13.72 2.26 1.63
C ALA A 8 -13.57 3.30 0.50
N VAL A 9 -14.02 4.54 0.74
CA VAL A 9 -13.95 5.62 -0.26
C VAL A 9 -13.06 6.73 0.29
N ALA A 10 -11.95 6.95 -0.40
CA ALA A 10 -11.02 8.01 -0.02
C ALA A 10 -11.68 9.41 -0.15
N PRO A 11 -11.31 10.37 0.72
CA PRO A 11 -11.93 11.69 0.70
C PRO A 11 -11.70 12.44 -0.62
N TRP A 12 -12.69 13.19 -1.09
CA TRP A 12 -12.62 13.86 -2.39
C TRP A 12 -11.43 14.82 -2.51
N TYR A 13 -11.07 15.53 -1.43
CA TYR A 13 -9.96 16.49 -1.40
C TYR A 13 -8.62 15.79 -1.57
N TRP A 14 -8.47 14.61 -0.97
CA TRP A 14 -7.29 13.77 -1.13
C TRP A 14 -7.20 13.25 -2.57
N ARG A 15 -8.30 12.71 -3.12
CA ARG A 15 -8.33 12.24 -4.52
C ARG A 15 -7.97 13.35 -5.51
N LEU A 16 -8.44 14.57 -5.27
CA LEU A 16 -8.08 15.74 -6.07
C LEU A 16 -6.58 16.03 -5.95
N ALA A 17 -6.03 16.04 -4.74
CA ALA A 17 -4.61 16.28 -4.52
C ALA A 17 -3.73 15.23 -5.22
N VAL A 18 -4.07 13.94 -5.07
CA VAL A 18 -3.40 12.82 -5.77
C VAL A 18 -3.51 12.95 -7.28
N TYR A 19 -4.69 13.28 -7.80
CA TYR A 19 -4.87 13.53 -9.23
C TYR A 19 -3.94 14.64 -9.74
N LEU A 20 -3.84 15.76 -9.01
CA LEU A 20 -2.95 16.87 -9.37
C LEU A 20 -1.47 16.45 -9.35
N VAL A 21 -1.05 15.72 -8.31
CA VAL A 21 0.32 15.19 -8.18
C VAL A 21 0.66 14.27 -9.35
N ARG A 22 -0.19 13.28 -9.65
CA ARG A 22 0.02 12.30 -10.72
C ARG A 22 0.15 12.93 -12.10
N ASN A 23 -0.68 13.95 -12.37
CA ASN A 23 -0.68 14.66 -13.65
C ASN A 23 0.34 15.82 -13.68
N ARG A 24 1.18 15.94 -12.66
CA ARG A 24 2.21 17.00 -12.53
C ARG A 24 1.62 18.42 -12.60
N TYR A 25 0.37 18.58 -12.18
CA TYR A 25 -0.23 19.89 -12.02
C TYR A 25 0.32 20.55 -10.76
N ARG A 26 0.60 21.86 -10.86
CA ARG A 26 1.08 22.65 -9.72
C ARG A 26 0.02 22.68 -8.62
N GLY A 27 0.47 22.59 -7.37
CA GLY A 27 -0.39 22.75 -6.19
C GLY A 27 -0.91 21.46 -5.56
N GLY A 28 -0.75 20.29 -6.21
CA GLY A 28 -1.13 19.00 -5.62
C GLY A 28 -0.44 18.74 -4.27
N TRP A 29 0.88 18.87 -4.22
CA TRP A 29 1.67 18.75 -2.98
C TRP A 29 1.28 19.78 -1.90
N ARG A 30 0.97 21.03 -2.29
CA ARG A 30 0.51 22.05 -1.35
C ARG A 30 -0.86 21.70 -0.76
N LEU A 31 -1.75 21.12 -1.57
CA LEU A 31 -3.05 20.66 -1.09
C LEU A 31 -2.89 19.52 -0.10
N LEU A 32 -2.02 18.54 -0.36
CA LEU A 32 -1.67 17.46 0.58
C LEU A 32 -1.16 18.04 1.90
N GLU A 33 -0.16 18.93 1.83
CA GLU A 33 0.42 19.61 3.01
C GLU A 33 -0.64 20.35 3.84
N ILE A 34 -1.54 21.10 3.20
CA ILE A 34 -2.63 21.79 3.88
C ILE A 34 -3.58 20.78 4.53
N THR A 35 -3.97 19.71 3.82
CA THR A 35 -4.88 18.70 4.38
C THR A 35 -4.25 17.93 5.55
N GLN A 36 -2.94 17.66 5.49
CA GLN A 36 -2.17 17.05 6.58
C GLN A 36 -2.15 17.97 7.81
N ARG A 37 -1.81 19.26 7.62
CA ARG A 37 -1.78 20.25 8.72
C ARG A 37 -3.13 20.47 9.38
N LEU A 38 -4.22 20.26 8.65
CA LEU A 38 -5.58 20.35 9.17
C LEU A 38 -6.07 19.04 9.82
N GLY A 39 -5.24 17.99 9.88
CA GLY A 39 -5.63 16.66 10.40
C GLY A 39 -6.65 15.93 9.52
N LEU A 40 -6.86 16.38 8.27
CA LEU A 40 -7.85 15.79 7.37
C LEU A 40 -7.38 14.44 6.79
N LEU A 41 -6.08 14.14 6.90
CA LEU A 41 -5.47 12.88 6.49
C LEU A 41 -5.34 11.85 7.61
N ASP A 42 -5.81 12.15 8.83
CA ASP A 42 -5.85 11.21 9.98
C ASP A 42 -6.92 10.12 9.77
N LYS A 43 -6.71 9.32 8.73
CA LYS A 43 -7.62 8.33 8.17
C LYS A 43 -6.83 7.15 7.62
N VAL A 44 -7.44 5.98 7.67
CA VAL A 44 -6.98 4.78 6.98
C VAL A 44 -7.94 4.51 5.82
N VAL A 45 -7.43 4.42 4.60
CA VAL A 45 -8.21 4.06 3.41
C VAL A 45 -7.97 2.59 3.08
N ARG A 46 -9.05 1.84 2.89
CA ARG A 46 -8.95 0.46 2.39
C ARG A 46 -8.88 0.47 0.88
N ILE A 47 -7.73 0.10 0.34
CA ILE A 47 -7.48 0.03 -1.10
C ILE A 47 -7.63 -1.44 -1.55
N PRO A 48 -8.49 -1.73 -2.53
CA PRO A 48 -8.58 -3.07 -3.08
C PRO A 48 -7.30 -3.41 -3.83
N VAL A 49 -6.87 -4.66 -3.70
CA VAL A 49 -5.74 -5.22 -4.45
C VAL A 49 -6.15 -6.60 -4.96
N LEU A 50 -5.42 -7.14 -5.94
CA LEU A 50 -5.73 -8.49 -6.44
C LEU A 50 -5.73 -9.48 -5.27
N GLY A 51 -6.81 -10.24 -5.09
CA GLY A 51 -6.90 -11.24 -4.04
C GLY A 51 -7.08 -10.71 -2.60
N GLY A 52 -7.28 -9.40 -2.39
CA GLY A 52 -7.48 -8.86 -1.04
C GLY A 52 -7.68 -7.35 -0.97
N SER A 53 -7.27 -6.77 0.15
CA SER A 53 -7.28 -5.32 0.38
C SER A 53 -6.13 -4.91 1.29
N LEU A 54 -5.63 -3.70 1.09
CA LEU A 54 -4.59 -3.08 1.89
C LEU A 54 -5.16 -1.88 2.65
N ASP A 55 -4.91 -1.80 3.95
CA ASP A 55 -5.29 -0.65 4.77
C ASP A 55 -4.14 0.37 4.75
N VAL A 56 -4.35 1.52 4.11
CA VAL A 56 -3.33 2.54 3.87
C VAL A 56 -3.58 3.76 4.77
N PRO A 57 -2.73 4.02 5.77
CA PRO A 57 -2.81 5.22 6.59
C PRO A 57 -2.37 6.45 5.79
N LEU A 58 -3.29 7.40 5.58
CA LEU A 58 -3.01 8.60 4.77
C LEU A 58 -2.18 9.67 5.50
N HIS A 59 -2.12 9.61 6.83
CA HIS A 59 -1.39 10.58 7.67
C HIS A 59 0.13 10.37 7.65
N ARG A 60 0.61 9.24 7.14
CA ARG A 60 2.04 8.97 6.97
C ARG A 60 2.52 9.69 5.71
N GLU A 61 3.54 10.54 5.84
CA GLU A 61 4.12 11.32 4.74
C GLU A 61 4.52 10.44 3.54
N CYS A 62 4.97 9.20 3.79
CA CYS A 62 5.30 8.26 2.72
C CYS A 62 4.07 7.78 1.94
N ASN A 63 2.88 7.77 2.54
CA ASN A 63 1.66 7.14 2.02
C ASN A 63 0.59 8.15 1.57
N GLU A 64 0.79 9.44 1.83
CA GLU A 64 -0.20 10.51 1.66
C GLU A 64 -0.74 10.66 0.24
N TRP A 65 -0.14 10.00 -0.75
CA TRP A 65 -0.55 10.03 -2.15
C TRP A 65 -0.75 8.64 -2.77
N TRP A 66 -0.76 7.58 -1.97
CA TRP A 66 -0.88 6.20 -2.43
C TRP A 66 -2.32 5.88 -2.78
N ASP A 67 -2.64 5.90 -4.07
CA ASP A 67 -3.90 5.41 -4.61
C ASP A 67 -3.80 3.97 -5.13
N GLU A 68 -4.93 3.41 -5.57
CA GLU A 68 -5.00 2.06 -6.13
C GLU A 68 -3.97 1.82 -7.24
N SER A 69 -3.73 2.82 -8.08
CA SER A 69 -2.77 2.70 -9.17
C SER A 69 -1.32 2.70 -8.66
N TYR A 70 -0.98 3.49 -7.64
CA TYR A 70 0.33 3.41 -7.01
C TYR A 70 0.52 2.04 -6.38
N VAL A 71 -0.43 1.61 -5.53
CA VAL A 71 -0.38 0.33 -4.82
C VAL A 71 -0.21 -0.84 -5.80
N SER A 72 -0.99 -0.88 -6.87
CA SER A 72 -0.91 -1.95 -7.88
C SER A 72 0.42 -2.01 -8.63
N SER A 73 1.14 -0.87 -8.69
CA SER A 73 2.41 -0.72 -9.39
C SER A 73 3.64 -0.78 -8.48
N TYR A 74 3.43 -0.87 -7.17
CA TYR A 74 4.49 -0.88 -6.17
C TYR A 74 5.48 -2.01 -6.45
N GLU A 75 6.72 -1.62 -6.70
CA GLU A 75 7.85 -2.49 -7.04
C GLU A 75 7.51 -3.60 -8.06
N ALA A 76 6.63 -3.31 -9.03
CA ALA A 76 6.12 -4.33 -9.94
C ALA A 76 7.23 -5.18 -10.61
N PRO A 77 8.36 -4.61 -11.11
CA PRO A 77 9.44 -5.42 -11.68
C PRO A 77 10.08 -6.40 -10.69
N PHE A 78 10.20 -6.01 -9.42
CA PHE A 78 10.76 -6.84 -8.37
C PHE A 78 9.78 -7.96 -7.96
N VAL A 79 8.50 -7.61 -7.81
CA VAL A 79 7.44 -8.59 -7.54
C VAL A 79 7.38 -9.65 -8.64
N GLU A 80 7.40 -9.24 -9.92
CA GLU A 80 7.40 -10.18 -11.06
C GLU A 80 8.67 -11.06 -11.09
N ALA A 81 9.84 -10.49 -10.81
CA ALA A 81 11.08 -11.24 -10.74
C ALA A 81 11.08 -12.28 -9.60
N LEU A 82 10.54 -11.92 -8.43
CA LEU A 82 10.42 -12.84 -7.30
C LEU A 82 9.44 -13.97 -7.59
N VAL A 83 8.28 -13.65 -8.18
CA VAL A 83 7.27 -14.66 -8.59
C VAL A 83 7.89 -15.64 -9.59
N THR A 84 8.59 -15.14 -10.60
CA THR A 84 9.31 -15.97 -11.59
C THR A 84 10.34 -16.88 -10.92
N ALA A 85 11.10 -16.37 -9.96
CA ALA A 85 12.05 -17.18 -9.21
C ALA A 85 11.34 -18.26 -8.38
N ALA A 86 10.23 -17.91 -7.71
CA ALA A 86 9.45 -18.84 -6.90
C ALA A 86 8.83 -19.98 -7.73
N GLU A 87 8.40 -19.72 -8.97
CA GLU A 87 7.88 -20.75 -9.88
C GLU A 87 8.88 -21.88 -10.15
N SER A 88 10.17 -21.59 -10.12
CA SER A 88 11.24 -22.57 -10.35
C SER A 88 11.58 -23.41 -9.11
N LEU A 89 11.07 -23.05 -7.92
CA LEU A 89 11.40 -23.73 -6.67
C LEU A 89 10.58 -25.02 -6.47
N PRO A 90 11.18 -26.07 -5.89
CA PRO A 90 10.41 -27.25 -5.48
C PRO A 90 9.42 -26.87 -4.36
N ARG A 91 8.25 -27.51 -4.38
CA ARG A 91 7.15 -27.23 -3.45
C ARG A 91 7.25 -28.13 -2.20
N PRO A 92 6.77 -27.68 -1.02
CA PRO A 92 6.07 -26.42 -0.75
C PRO A 92 6.99 -25.21 -0.53
N ILE A 93 6.47 -24.01 -0.82
CA ILE A 93 7.20 -22.74 -0.70
C ILE A 93 6.53 -21.88 0.40
N GLU A 94 7.33 -21.23 1.23
CA GLU A 94 6.89 -20.23 2.19
C GLU A 94 7.48 -18.86 1.86
N LEU A 95 6.70 -17.81 2.06
CA LEU A 95 7.19 -16.43 2.00
C LEU A 95 7.34 -15.89 3.43
N ILE A 96 8.53 -15.38 3.73
CA ILE A 96 8.82 -14.67 4.97
C ILE A 96 9.25 -13.27 4.57
N ASP A 97 8.45 -12.27 4.94
CA ASP A 97 8.70 -10.85 4.69
C ASP A 97 9.16 -10.19 5.98
N CYS A 98 10.40 -9.71 5.99
CA CYS A 98 11.06 -9.11 7.15
C CYS A 98 11.19 -7.60 6.93
N GLY A 99 10.34 -6.82 7.60
CA GLY A 99 10.20 -5.38 7.35
C GLY A 99 9.00 -5.08 6.45
N ALA A 100 7.86 -5.71 6.77
CA ALA A 100 6.69 -5.68 5.90
C ALA A 100 6.00 -4.30 5.84
N ASP A 101 6.30 -3.37 6.75
CA ASP A 101 5.58 -2.11 6.91
C ASP A 101 4.06 -2.36 6.95
N ILE A 102 3.27 -1.72 6.08
CA ILE A 102 1.82 -1.98 5.97
C ILE A 102 1.45 -3.27 5.21
N GLY A 103 2.43 -4.04 4.76
CA GLY A 103 2.25 -5.33 4.09
C GLY A 103 2.01 -5.26 2.58
N ILE A 104 2.27 -4.12 1.93
CA ILE A 104 2.03 -3.92 0.49
C ILE A 104 2.74 -4.97 -0.36
N PHE A 105 4.03 -5.22 -0.08
CA PHE A 105 4.84 -6.19 -0.82
C PHE A 105 4.29 -7.62 -0.66
N SER A 106 4.13 -8.06 0.60
CA SER A 106 3.57 -9.37 0.94
C SER A 106 2.24 -9.64 0.24
N VAL A 107 1.32 -8.68 0.26
CA VAL A 107 0.00 -8.85 -0.36
C VAL A 107 0.10 -8.95 -1.89
N LEU A 108 0.91 -8.10 -2.53
CA LEU A 108 1.08 -8.11 -3.99
C LEU A 108 1.76 -9.40 -4.49
N VAL A 109 2.74 -9.91 -3.75
CA VAL A 109 3.42 -11.17 -4.08
C VAL A 109 2.49 -12.36 -3.88
N ALA A 110 1.75 -12.40 -2.76
CA ALA A 110 0.77 -13.45 -2.49
C ALA A 110 -0.36 -13.48 -3.52
N ALA A 111 -0.80 -12.31 -3.98
CA ALA A 111 -1.83 -12.16 -5.00
C ALA A 111 -1.41 -12.72 -6.36
N ARG A 112 -0.14 -12.51 -6.75
CA ARG A 112 0.41 -12.96 -8.03
C ARG A 112 0.85 -14.43 -8.00
N PHE A 113 1.29 -14.93 -6.86
CA PHE A 113 1.69 -16.34 -6.69
C PHE A 113 0.87 -17.01 -5.58
N PRO A 114 -0.35 -17.50 -5.88
CA PRO A 114 -1.27 -18.10 -4.90
C PRO A 114 -0.84 -19.50 -4.43
N HIS A 115 0.40 -19.92 -4.74
CA HIS A 115 0.94 -21.24 -4.42
C HIS A 115 1.85 -21.25 -3.19
N PHE A 116 2.09 -20.09 -2.55
CA PHE A 116 2.70 -20.08 -1.23
C PHE A 116 1.83 -20.88 -0.26
N ARG A 117 2.44 -21.82 0.46
CA ARG A 117 1.77 -22.54 1.55
C ARG A 117 1.36 -21.59 2.66
N ARG A 118 2.22 -20.60 2.92
CA ARG A 118 2.07 -19.60 3.98
C ARG A 118 2.89 -18.37 3.64
N VAL A 119 2.30 -17.21 3.94
CA VAL A 119 2.98 -15.91 3.92
C VAL A 119 3.03 -15.42 5.36
N THR A 120 4.22 -15.10 5.85
CA THR A 120 4.42 -14.52 7.18
C THR A 120 5.11 -13.18 7.03
N ALA A 121 4.42 -12.11 7.41
CA ALA A 121 4.92 -10.75 7.35
C ALA A 121 5.25 -10.28 8.78
N PHE A 122 6.47 -9.79 8.96
CA PHE A 122 6.96 -9.28 10.23
C PHE A 122 7.30 -7.80 10.09
N GLU A 123 6.76 -6.99 10.99
CA GLU A 123 7.10 -5.58 11.13
C GLU A 123 7.34 -5.29 12.62
N PRO A 124 8.60 -5.04 13.05
CA PRO A 124 8.90 -4.77 14.45
C PRO A 124 8.40 -3.39 14.91
N ASN A 125 8.19 -2.45 14.00
CA ASN A 125 7.66 -1.13 14.33
C ASN A 125 6.14 -1.19 14.49
N ALA A 126 5.66 -0.98 15.72
CA ALA A 126 4.23 -0.93 16.01
C ALA A 126 3.50 0.27 15.37
N GLU A 127 4.24 1.27 14.89
CA GLU A 127 3.72 2.47 14.22
C GLU A 127 3.80 2.40 12.69
N ALA A 128 4.21 1.26 12.12
CA ALA A 128 4.19 1.03 10.68
C ALA A 128 2.75 1.02 10.12
#